data_AF-A0AAD6EYZ5-F1
#
_entry.id   AF-A0AAD6EYZ5-F1
#
_cell.length_a   1.000
_cell.length_b   1.000
_cell.length_c   1.000
_cell.angle_alpha   90.00
_cell.angle_beta   90.00
_cell.angle_gamma   90.00
#
_symmetry.space_group_name_H-M   'P 1'
#
loop_
_entity.id
_entity.type
_entity.pdbx_description
1 polymer ?
#
loop_
_entity_poly.entity_id
_entity_poly.type
_entity_poly.pdbx_seq_one_letter_code
_entity_poly.pdbx_strand_id
1 'polypeptide(L)'
;MEEPKSHIVLFPFLAHGHINALLSLSSLLHKRHSNLTITFVSTPRHIRSIQSSFTFSSSFRFHSLPFSAELHGLPPNTESLADLQLPQFVTFMYATGNLQPAFDDFISTIASDSASHGTKNIQTS
;
A
#
# COMPACT_ATOMS: atom_id res chain seq x y z
N MET A 1 4.08 -19.68 -22.69
CA MET A 1 4.07 -18.20 -22.65
C MET A 1 3.65 -17.82 -21.24
N GLU A 2 4.53 -17.21 -20.45
CA GLU A 2 4.14 -16.63 -19.16
C GLU A 2 3.16 -15.49 -19.46
N GLU A 3 1.95 -15.52 -18.91
CA GLU A 3 1.03 -14.39 -19.02
C GLU A 3 1.65 -13.15 -18.36
N PRO A 4 1.40 -11.94 -18.91
CA PRO A 4 1.86 -10.71 -18.28
C PRO A 4 1.30 -10.61 -16.86
N LYS A 5 2.19 -10.63 -15.88
CA LYS A 5 1.86 -10.45 -14.46
C LYS A 5 1.26 -9.06 -14.27
N SER A 6 -0.04 -9.01 -13.99
CA SER A 6 -0.71 -7.76 -13.64
C SER A 6 -0.37 -7.40 -12.19
N HIS A 7 -0.16 -6.11 -11.92
CA HIS A 7 0.18 -5.62 -10.59
C HIS A 7 -0.85 -4.57 -10.16
N ILE A 8 -1.54 -4.83 -9.06
CA ILE A 8 -2.47 -3.87 -8.43
C ILE A 8 -1.85 -3.31 -7.16
N VAL A 9 -1.88 -1.99 -7.03
CA VAL A 9 -1.53 -1.28 -5.80
C VAL A 9 -2.82 -0.83 -5.11
N LEU A 10 -2.98 -1.21 -3.86
CA LEU A 10 -4.09 -0.80 -3.01
C LEU A 10 -3.56 0.17 -1.96
N PHE A 11 -4.06 1.40 -1.98
CA PHE A 11 -3.72 2.42 -0.98
C PHE A 11 -5.01 2.95 -0.32
N PRO A 12 -5.48 2.30 0.76
CA PRO A 12 -6.68 2.74 1.47
C PRO A 12 -6.42 4.01 2.25
N PHE A 13 -7.49 4.78 2.46
CA PHE A 13 -7.51 5.79 3.50
C PHE A 13 -7.30 5.16 4.89
N LEU A 14 -6.62 5.89 5.78
CA LEU A 14 -6.20 5.44 7.12
C LEU A 14 -7.37 5.40 8.13
N ALA A 15 -8.40 4.65 7.79
CA ALA A 15 -9.55 4.35 8.65
C ALA A 15 -9.78 2.84 8.68
N HIS A 16 -10.00 2.29 9.87
CA HIS A 16 -10.14 0.84 10.07
C HIS A 16 -11.14 0.16 9.12
N GLY A 17 -12.29 0.79 8.88
CA GLY A 17 -13.31 0.26 7.96
C GLY A 17 -12.82 0.16 6.51
N HIS A 18 -12.08 1.16 6.03
CA HIS A 18 -11.54 1.19 4.66
C HIS A 18 -10.42 0.15 4.48
N ILE A 19 -9.56 0.01 5.49
CA ILE A 19 -8.46 -0.97 5.49
C ILE A 19 -9.03 -2.39 5.40
N ASN A 20 -9.98 -2.74 6.27
CA ASN A 20 -10.58 -4.09 6.29
C ASN A 20 -11.33 -4.42 5.00
N ALA A 21 -12.04 -3.44 4.42
CA ALA A 21 -12.74 -3.61 3.15
C ALA A 21 -11.76 -3.91 2.00
N LEU A 22 -10.68 -3.14 1.88
CA LEU A 22 -9.69 -3.35 0.82
C LEU A 22 -8.87 -4.64 1.02
N LEU A 23 -8.60 -5.04 2.26
CA LEU A 23 -7.98 -6.35 2.54
C LEU A 23 -8.88 -7.50 2.08
N SER A 24 -10.18 -7.43 2.38
CA SER A 24 -11.16 -8.44 1.92
C SER A 24 -11.22 -8.50 0.39
N LEU A 25 -11.26 -7.35 -0.27
CA LEU A 25 -11.20 -7.24 -1.73
C LEU A 25 -9.92 -7.87 -2.28
N SER A 26 -8.77 -7.57 -1.66
CA SER A 26 -7.48 -8.07 -2.08
C SER A 26 -7.38 -9.60 -2.01
N SER A 27 -7.97 -10.21 -0.98
CA SER A 27 -8.06 -11.67 -0.84
C SER A 27 -8.93 -12.29 -1.94
N LEU A 28 -10.07 -11.66 -2.27
CA LEU A 28 -10.95 -12.12 -3.35
C LEU A 28 -10.27 -12.02 -4.72
N LEU A 29 -9.59 -10.91 -5.00
CA LEU A 29 -8.84 -10.73 -6.25
C LEU A 29 -7.74 -11.78 -6.39
N HIS A 30 -6.97 -12.01 -5.33
CA HIS A 30 -5.90 -13.01 -5.34
C HIS A 30 -6.43 -14.43 -5.55
N LYS A 31 -7.58 -14.79 -4.96
CA LYS A 31 -8.22 -16.10 -5.18
C LYS A 31 -8.70 -16.30 -6.61
N ARG A 32 -9.14 -15.23 -7.27
CA ARG A 32 -9.71 -15.30 -8.64
C ARG A 32 -8.64 -15.20 -9.73
N HIS A 33 -7.52 -14.53 -9.45
CA HIS A 33 -6.47 -14.25 -10.42
C HIS A 33 -5.11 -14.70 -9.86
N SER A 34 -4.66 -15.89 -10.23
CA SER A 34 -3.39 -16.48 -9.77
C SER A 34 -2.14 -15.79 -10.32
N ASN A 35 -2.27 -15.04 -11.42
CA ASN A 35 -1.23 -14.26 -12.07
C ASN A 35 -1.14 -12.81 -11.56
N LEU A 36 -1.93 -12.44 -10.53
CA LEU A 36 -2.02 -11.09 -10.01
C LEU A 36 -1.08 -10.88 -8.82
N THR A 37 -0.20 -9.88 -8.92
CA THR A 37 0.54 -9.36 -7.76
C THR A 37 -0.25 -8.23 -7.13
N ILE A 38 -0.48 -8.27 -5.82
CA ILE A 38 -1.16 -7.20 -5.09
C ILE A 38 -0.20 -6.61 -4.09
N THR A 39 -0.03 -5.29 -4.07
CA THR A 39 0.71 -4.59 -3.01
C THR A 39 -0.24 -3.70 -2.22
N PHE A 40 -0.31 -3.96 -0.92
CA PHE A 40 -1.07 -3.14 0.01
C PHE A 40 -0.14 -2.08 0.61
N VAL A 41 -0.48 -0.82 0.41
CA VAL A 41 0.29 0.34 0.86
C VAL A 41 -0.43 0.99 2.04
N SER A 42 0.29 1.23 3.13
CA SER A 42 -0.24 1.95 4.29
C SER A 42 0.90 2.47 5.17
N THR A 43 0.59 2.90 6.39
CA THR A 43 1.57 3.38 7.38
C THR A 43 2.14 2.23 8.22
N PRO A 44 3.27 2.43 8.93
CA PRO A 44 4.00 1.34 9.58
C PRO A 44 3.19 0.57 10.63
N ARG A 45 2.36 1.26 11.43
CA ARG A 45 1.54 0.60 12.46
C ARG A 45 0.48 -0.29 11.82
N HIS A 46 -0.17 0.17 10.77
CA HIS A 46 -1.18 -0.62 10.06
C HIS A 46 -0.59 -1.83 9.37
N ILE A 47 0.53 -1.67 8.65
CA ILE A 47 1.19 -2.81 7.98
C ILE A 47 1.58 -3.88 9.01
N ARG A 48 2.16 -3.47 10.15
CA ARG A 48 2.51 -4.39 11.23
C ARG A 48 1.28 -5.12 11.79
N SER A 49 0.18 -4.39 12.01
CA SER A 49 -1.08 -4.98 12.49
C SER A 49 -1.61 -6.02 11.50
N ILE A 50 -1.61 -5.72 10.20
CA ILE A 50 -2.13 -6.62 9.16
C ILE A 50 -1.26 -7.87 9.07
N GLN A 51 0.07 -7.71 9.03
CA GLN A 51 1.02 -8.82 8.97
C GLN A 51 0.90 -9.75 10.19
N SER A 52 0.51 -9.22 11.36
CA SER A 52 0.32 -10.04 12.56
C SER A 52 -0.95 -10.90 12.52
N SER A 53 -1.98 -10.46 11.79
CA SER A 53 -3.31 -11.08 11.80
C SER A 53 -3.62 -11.93 10.58
N PHE A 54 -2.72 -11.98 9.58
CA PHE A 54 -3.08 -12.50 8.27
C PHE A 54 -1.88 -13.19 7.60
N THR A 55 -2.08 -14.45 7.20
CA THR A 55 -1.07 -15.23 6.47
C THR A 55 -1.28 -15.04 4.98
N PHE A 56 -0.29 -14.48 4.27
CA PHE A 56 -0.39 -14.27 2.84
C PHE A 56 0.51 -15.20 2.01
N SER A 57 0.05 -15.47 0.79
CA SER A 57 0.83 -16.09 -0.28
C SER A 57 1.94 -15.15 -0.76
N SER A 58 2.98 -15.71 -1.40
CA SER A 58 4.14 -14.99 -1.95
C SER A 58 3.80 -13.90 -2.97
N SER A 59 2.58 -13.90 -3.52
CA SER A 59 2.10 -12.90 -4.49
C SER A 59 1.44 -11.68 -3.83
N PHE A 60 1.30 -11.69 -2.51
CA PHE A 60 0.81 -10.54 -1.75
C PHE A 60 1.98 -9.80 -1.10
N ARG A 61 2.06 -8.50 -1.33
CA ARG A 61 3.13 -7.65 -0.82
C ARG A 61 2.57 -6.55 0.06
N PHE A 62 3.42 -6.08 0.97
CA PHE A 62 3.15 -4.94 1.81
C PHE A 62 4.20 -3.88 1.57
N HIS A 63 3.78 -2.62 1.52
CA HIS A 63 4.68 -1.49 1.49
C HIS A 63 4.24 -0.48 2.55
N SER A 64 5.20 -0.03 3.35
CA SER A 64 4.97 0.96 4.38
C SER A 64 5.50 2.31 3.93
N LEU A 65 4.63 3.31 3.91
CA LEU A 65 5.04 4.70 3.72
C LEU A 65 5.44 5.30 5.07
N PRO A 66 6.51 6.10 5.15
CA PRO A 66 6.87 6.80 6.37
C PRO A 66 5.77 7.81 6.72
N PHE A 67 5.30 7.76 7.96
CA PHE A 67 4.28 8.68 8.47
C PHE A 67 4.63 9.09 9.89
N SER A 68 4.60 10.40 10.16
CA SER A 68 4.77 10.94 11.50
C SER A 68 3.75 12.05 11.70
N ALA A 69 2.71 11.73 12.46
CA ALA A 69 1.65 12.68 12.78
C ALA A 69 2.16 13.83 13.68
N GLU A 70 3.20 13.59 14.47
CA GLU A 70 3.82 14.59 15.36
C GLU A 70 4.39 15.78 14.58
N LEU A 71 4.93 15.55 13.37
CA LEU A 71 5.41 16.61 12.48
C LEU A 71 4.31 17.56 12.03
N HIS A 72 3.04 17.17 12.20
CA HIS A 72 1.85 17.95 11.86
C HIS A 72 1.10 18.47 13.09
N GLY A 73 1.68 18.35 14.30
CA GLY A 73 1.06 18.81 15.55
C GLY A 73 -0.07 17.91 16.05
N LEU A 74 -0.13 16.66 15.58
CA LEU A 74 -1.05 15.64 16.09
C LEU A 74 -0.41 14.86 17.25
N PRO A 75 -1.22 14.18 18.08
CA PRO A 75 -0.70 13.33 19.14
C PRO A 75 0.27 12.25 18.61
N PRO A 76 1.25 11.83 19.41
CA PRO A 76 2.18 10.76 19.04
C PRO A 76 1.42 9.47 18.69
N ASN A 77 1.95 8.73 17.72
CA ASN A 77 1.38 7.45 17.24
C ASN A 77 -0.03 7.54 16.64
N THR A 78 -0.51 8.74 16.30
CA THR A 78 -1.75 8.92 15.53
C THR A 78 -1.53 8.39 14.12
N GLU A 79 -2.14 7.27 13.76
CA GLU A 79 -2.11 6.76 12.37
C GLU A 79 -3.50 6.36 11.86
N SER A 80 -4.56 6.50 12.66
CA SER A 80 -5.92 6.14 12.31
C SER A 80 -6.90 7.21 12.74
N LEU A 81 -8.03 7.33 12.03
CA LEU A 81 -9.15 8.16 12.49
C LEU A 81 -9.62 7.81 13.91
N ALA A 82 -9.42 6.57 14.37
CA ALA A 82 -9.79 6.16 15.71
C ALA A 82 -8.94 6.82 16.82
N ASP A 83 -7.76 7.34 16.47
CA ASP A 83 -6.85 8.00 17.41
C ASP A 83 -7.18 9.51 17.58
N LEU A 84 -8.14 10.04 16.79
CA LEU A 84 -8.38 11.49 16.67
C LEU A 84 -9.52 12.00 17.56
N GLN A 85 -9.35 13.21 18.05
CA GLN A 85 -10.45 14.08 18.47
C GLN A 85 -10.99 14.89 17.28
N LEU A 86 -12.27 15.26 17.29
CA LEU A 86 -12.92 15.98 16.17
C LEU A 86 -12.13 17.18 15.61
N PRO A 87 -11.51 18.06 16.44
CA PRO A 87 -10.74 19.20 15.93
C PRO A 87 -9.49 18.80 15.13
N GLN A 88 -8.98 17.59 15.34
CA GLN A 88 -7.76 17.09 14.72
C GLN A 88 -8.00 16.50 13.33
N PHE A 89 -9.25 16.30 12.92
CA PHE A 89 -9.61 15.66 11.65
C PHE A 89 -9.01 16.37 10.44
N VAL A 90 -9.13 17.70 10.38
CA VAL A 90 -8.60 18.49 9.26
C VAL A 90 -7.07 18.41 9.20
N THR A 91 -6.41 18.51 10.35
CA THR A 91 -4.95 18.36 10.46
C THR A 91 -4.50 16.96 10.05
N PHE A 92 -5.25 15.92 10.41
CA PHE A 92 -4.98 14.56 9.98
C PHE A 92 -5.11 14.39 8.47
N MET A 93 -6.17 14.93 7.86
CA MET A 93 -6.32 14.91 6.39
C MET A 93 -5.11 15.58 5.71
N TYR A 94 -4.68 16.74 6.20
CA TYR A 94 -3.48 17.42 5.71
C TYR A 94 -2.22 16.57 5.89
N ALA A 95 -2.02 15.97 7.06
CA ALA A 95 -0.88 15.09 7.35
C ALA A 95 -0.84 13.91 6.38
N THR A 96 -1.98 13.24 6.14
CA THR A 96 -2.04 12.11 5.20
C THR A 96 -1.74 12.51 3.76
N GLY A 97 -2.01 13.76 3.36
CA GLY A 97 -1.61 14.29 2.05
C GLY A 97 -0.08 14.34 1.86
N ASN A 98 0.70 14.45 2.94
CA ASN A 98 2.16 14.47 2.87
C ASN A 98 2.77 13.07 2.60
N LEU A 99 1.94 12.02 2.50
CA LEU A 99 2.37 10.71 2.02
C LEU A 99 2.63 10.69 0.50
N GLN A 100 2.13 11.69 -0.24
CA GLN A 100 2.21 11.72 -1.70
C GLN A 100 3.64 11.53 -2.24
N PRO A 101 4.67 12.27 -1.79
CA PRO A 101 6.01 12.11 -2.36
C PRO A 101 6.57 10.69 -2.18
N ALA A 102 6.38 10.10 -1.00
CA ALA A 102 6.82 8.73 -0.73
C ALA A 102 6.04 7.70 -1.55
N PHE A 103 4.75 7.96 -1.81
CA PHE A 103 3.93 7.12 -2.68
C PHE A 103 4.37 7.22 -4.14
N ASP A 104 4.65 8.43 -4.63
CA ASP A 104 5.11 8.67 -6.02
C ASP A 104 6.45 7.97 -6.28
N ASP A 105 7.40 8.06 -5.34
CA ASP A 105 8.68 7.35 -5.40
C ASP A 105 8.49 5.82 -5.44
N PHE A 106 7.58 5.30 -4.62
CA PHE A 106 7.23 3.89 -4.63
C PHE A 106 6.62 3.45 -5.97
N ILE A 107 5.67 4.21 -6.52
CA ILE A 107 5.03 3.91 -7.82
C ILE A 107 6.07 3.95 -8.96
N SER A 108 6.97 4.93 -8.95
CA SER A 108 8.05 5.04 -9.94
C SER A 108 8.97 3.80 -9.92
N THR A 109 9.29 3.31 -8.72
CA THR A 109 10.12 2.12 -8.52
C THR A 109 9.46 0.87 -9.09
N ILE A 110 8.19 0.60 -8.76
CA ILE A 110 7.48 -0.60 -9.24
C ILE A 110 7.22 -0.57 -10.76
N ALA A 111 7.01 0.62 -11.33
CA ALA A 111 6.82 0.78 -12.77
C ALA A 111 8.11 0.48 -13.53
N SER A 112 9.25 0.92 -13.00
CA SER A 112 10.58 0.66 -13.56
C SER A 112 10.98 -0.82 -13.47
N ASP A 113 10.68 -1.47 -12.34
CA ASP A 113 10.91 -2.92 -12.17
C ASP A 113 10.12 -3.75 -13.18
N SER A 114 8.88 -3.34 -13.47
CA SER A 114 8.02 -3.99 -14.46
C SER A 114 8.55 -3.82 -15.89
N ALA A 115 9.16 -2.67 -16.21
CA ALA A 115 9.76 -2.41 -17.52
C ALA A 115 11.07 -3.20 -17.76
N SER A 116 11.89 -3.41 -16.71
CA SER A 116 13.15 -4.15 -16.82
C SER A 116 12.99 -5.64 -17.16
N HIS A 117 11.84 -6.23 -16.83
CA HIS A 117 11.53 -7.63 -17.16
C HIS A 117 11.02 -7.81 -18.61
N GLY A 118 10.68 -6.72 -19.31
CA GLY A 118 10.23 -6.75 -20.71
C GLY A 118 11.34 -6.60 -21.76
N THR A 119 12.58 -6.26 -21.37
CA THR A 119 13.66 -5.87 -22.31
C THR A 119 14.72 -6.93 -22.57
N LYS A 120 14.53 -8.17 -22.10
CA LYS A 120 15.42 -9.30 -22.45
C LYS A 120 14.78 -10.20 -23.52
N ASN A 121 14.68 -9.72 -24.76
CA ASN A 121 14.45 -10.62 -25.91
C ASN A 121 14.70 -9.95 -27.27
N ILE A 122 15.80 -9.20 -27.44
CA ILE A 122 16.33 -8.92 -28.79
C ILE A 122 17.85 -8.89 -28.73
N GLN A 123 18.48 -10.03 -28.99
CA GLN A 123 19.73 -10.05 -29.74
C GLN A 123 19.76 -11.33 -30.56
N THR A 124 19.54 -11.16 -31.86
CA THR A 124 19.51 -12.14 -32.93
C THR A 124 20.92 -12.44 -33.44
N SER A 125 21.10 -13.71 -33.85
CA SER A 125 21.99 -14.24 -34.90
C SER A 125 23.49 -14.37 -34.61
#